data_AF-A0A957PI45-F1
#
_entry.id   AF-A0A957PI45-F1
#
_cell.length_a   1.000
_cell.length_b   1.000
_cell.length_c   1.000
_cell.angle_alpha   90.00
_cell.angle_beta   90.00
_cell.angle_gamma   90.00
#
_symmetry.space_group_name_H-M   'P 1'
#
loop_
_entity.id
_entity.type
_entity.pdbx_description
1 polymer ?
#
loop_
_entity_poly.entity_id
_entity_poly.type
_entity_poly.pdbx_seq_one_letter_code
_entity_poly.pdbx_strand_id
1 'polypeptide(L)'
;GFLMARVYAPYPKWFGTAFKQLPCAAELYPLLQQALAAQTWPERGDWLAAAYEKLAILHNALGLTDPMPEQTRDFFGRPLRVMALHGFADALLHGIQDPVVRQIAQRRPIGSIDQFSDSTELLEGTEWRTAVRAFYQ
;
A
#
# COMPACT_ATOMS: atom_id res chain seq x y z
N GLY A 1 6.40 3.28 -0.51
CA GLY A 1 6.93 4.65 -0.36
C GLY A 1 7.12 4.98 1.11
N PHE A 2 6.27 5.84 1.68
CA PHE A 2 6.39 6.34 3.07
C PHE A 2 6.65 5.26 4.13
N LEU A 3 5.81 4.22 4.20
CA LEU A 3 5.97 3.12 5.17
C LEU A 3 7.32 2.41 5.04
N MET A 4 7.74 2.09 3.80
CA MET A 4 9.03 1.45 3.52
C MET A 4 10.21 2.36 3.88
N ALA A 5 10.04 3.67 3.70
CA ALA A 5 11.01 4.68 4.12
C ALA A 5 10.96 4.99 5.63
N ARG A 6 10.02 4.40 6.38
CA ARG A 6 9.76 4.67 7.81
C ARG A 6 9.48 6.14 8.09
N VAL A 7 8.79 6.81 7.17
CA VAL A 7 8.37 8.21 7.28
C VAL A 7 6.85 8.27 7.34
N TYR A 8 6.30 9.05 8.27
CA TYR A 8 4.85 9.27 8.33
C TYR A 8 4.38 10.08 7.12
N ALA A 9 3.28 9.67 6.50
CA ALA A 9 2.71 10.42 5.38
C ALA A 9 2.13 11.75 5.89
N PRO A 10 2.46 12.90 5.29
CA PRO A 10 1.91 14.18 5.74
C PRO A 10 0.45 14.33 5.31
N TYR A 11 -0.16 15.43 5.74
CA TYR A 11 -1.47 15.86 5.26
C TYR A 11 -1.56 15.80 3.72
N PRO A 12 -2.67 15.28 3.13
CA PRO A 12 -2.77 14.96 1.70
C PRO A 12 -2.35 16.08 0.73
N LYS A 13 -2.59 17.35 1.07
CA LYS A 13 -2.15 18.51 0.29
C LYS A 13 -0.64 18.50 0.00
N TRP A 14 0.17 17.99 0.93
CA TRP A 14 1.63 17.95 0.81
C TRP A 14 2.16 16.59 0.41
N PHE A 15 1.29 15.60 0.19
CA PHE A 15 1.68 14.22 -0.05
C PHE A 15 2.63 14.09 -1.25
N GLY A 16 2.29 14.72 -2.39
CA GLY A 16 3.14 14.67 -3.58
C GLY A 16 4.51 15.32 -3.37
N THR A 17 4.55 16.48 -2.69
CA THR A 17 5.80 17.19 -2.37
C THR A 17 6.68 16.38 -1.43
N ALA A 18 6.11 15.82 -0.38
CA ALA A 18 6.87 14.98 0.56
C ALA A 18 7.28 13.64 -0.05
N PHE A 19 6.44 13.05 -0.92
CA PHE A 19 6.79 11.82 -1.61
C PHE A 19 8.05 11.99 -2.44
N LYS A 20 8.22 13.14 -3.12
CA LYS A 20 9.42 13.49 -3.89
C LYS A 20 10.71 13.54 -3.05
N GLN A 21 10.61 13.69 -1.74
CA GLN A 21 11.75 13.76 -0.82
C GLN A 21 12.17 12.38 -0.29
N LEU A 22 11.40 11.32 -0.56
CA LEU A 22 11.74 9.98 -0.11
C LEU A 22 12.93 9.41 -0.90
N PRO A 23 13.77 8.54 -0.28
CA PRO A 23 14.88 7.89 -0.99
C PRO A 23 14.44 7.14 -2.26
N CYS A 24 13.27 6.49 -2.22
CA CYS A 24 12.72 5.75 -3.36
C CYS A 24 12.11 6.64 -4.46
N ALA A 25 12.01 7.95 -4.24
CA ALA A 25 11.29 8.85 -5.13
C ALA A 25 11.95 8.97 -6.51
N ALA A 26 13.28 8.97 -6.57
CA ALA A 26 14.02 9.09 -7.82
C ALA A 26 13.64 7.97 -8.82
N GLU A 27 13.38 6.77 -8.32
CA GLU A 27 12.97 5.62 -9.14
C GLU A 27 11.46 5.53 -9.32
N LEU A 28 10.66 5.79 -8.29
CA LEU A 28 9.20 5.61 -8.36
C LEU A 28 8.47 6.80 -8.98
N TYR A 29 8.91 8.03 -8.71
CA TYR A 29 8.19 9.24 -9.12
C TYR A 29 8.03 9.35 -10.65
N PRO A 30 9.07 9.11 -11.48
CA PRO A 30 8.92 9.14 -12.93
C PRO A 30 7.90 8.12 -13.44
N LEU A 31 7.91 6.89 -12.92
CA LEU A 31 6.98 5.83 -13.30
C LEU A 31 5.53 6.22 -12.97
N LEU A 32 5.30 6.77 -11.77
CA LEU A 32 3.99 7.25 -11.36
C LEU A 32 3.51 8.44 -12.19
N GLN A 33 4.39 9.34 -12.60
CA GLN A 33 4.04 10.44 -13.51
C GLN A 33 3.61 9.92 -14.88
N GLN A 34 4.32 8.93 -15.43
CA GLN A 34 3.92 8.32 -16.70
C GLN A 34 2.58 7.59 -16.58
N ALA A 35 2.34 6.86 -15.49
CA ALA A 35 1.05 6.22 -15.23
C ALA A 35 -0.12 7.24 -15.16
N LEU A 36 0.12 8.42 -14.57
CA LEU A 36 -0.87 9.50 -14.51
C LEU A 36 -1.08 10.18 -15.87
N ALA A 37 -0.03 10.34 -16.67
CA ALA A 37 -0.08 10.98 -17.98
C ALA A 37 -0.60 10.05 -19.10
N ALA A 38 -0.56 8.73 -18.89
CA ALA A 38 -0.95 7.72 -19.86
C ALA A 38 -2.40 7.92 -20.33
N GLN A 39 -2.58 7.92 -21.65
CA GLN A 39 -3.87 8.18 -22.28
C GLN A 39 -4.70 6.90 -22.43
N THR A 40 -4.05 5.74 -22.37
CA THR A 40 -4.69 4.44 -22.53
C THR A 40 -4.51 3.58 -21.29
N TRP A 41 -5.46 2.67 -21.05
CA TRP A 41 -5.37 1.74 -19.92
C TRP A 41 -4.19 0.75 -20.04
N PRO A 42 -3.79 0.22 -21.22
CA PRO A 42 -2.65 -0.69 -21.31
C PRO A 42 -1.34 0.03 -20.95
N GLU A 43 -1.10 1.21 -21.53
CA GLU A 43 0.06 2.04 -21.23
C GLU A 43 0.14 2.37 -19.73
N ARG A 44 -0.99 2.75 -19.13
CA ARG A 44 -1.07 2.97 -17.68
C ARG A 44 -0.71 1.73 -16.88
N GLY A 45 -1.21 0.57 -17.32
CA GLY A 45 -0.91 -0.72 -16.72
C GLY A 45 0.58 -1.05 -16.77
N ASP A 46 1.26 -0.72 -17.86
CA ASP A 46 2.70 -0.97 -18.02
C ASP A 46 3.54 -0.12 -17.05
N TRP A 47 3.19 1.16 -16.89
CA TRP A 47 3.86 2.04 -15.94
C TRP A 47 3.60 1.65 -14.48
N LEU A 48 2.37 1.21 -14.17
CA LEU A 48 2.04 0.68 -12.84
C LEU A 48 2.78 -0.63 -12.56
N ALA A 49 2.87 -1.53 -13.53
CA ALA A 49 3.61 -2.78 -13.38
C ALA A 49 5.08 -2.50 -13.03
N ALA A 50 5.74 -1.61 -13.78
CA ALA A 50 7.12 -1.21 -13.49
C ALA A 50 7.27 -0.60 -12.08
N ALA A 51 6.31 0.24 -11.66
CA ALA A 51 6.32 0.82 -10.32
C ALA A 51 6.15 -0.25 -9.22
N TYR A 52 5.32 -1.27 -9.46
CA TYR A 52 5.16 -2.37 -8.52
C TYR A 52 6.42 -3.21 -8.39
N GLU A 53 7.10 -3.52 -9.50
CA GLU A 53 8.36 -4.29 -9.49
C GLU A 53 9.44 -3.58 -8.66
N LYS A 54 9.52 -2.24 -8.80
CA LYS A 54 10.37 -1.42 -7.94
C LYS A 54 9.98 -1.48 -6.48
N LEU A 55 8.69 -1.45 -6.16
CA LEU A 55 8.23 -1.62 -4.77
C LEU A 55 8.54 -3.00 -4.21
N ALA A 56 8.49 -4.06 -5.00
CA ALA A 56 8.83 -5.41 -4.57
C ALA A 56 10.34 -5.56 -4.27
N ILE A 57 11.20 -4.98 -5.09
CA ILE A 57 12.65 -4.90 -4.82
C ILE A 57 12.89 -4.13 -3.52
N LEU A 58 12.24 -2.97 -3.34
CA LEU A 58 12.34 -2.18 -2.13
C LEU A 58 11.83 -2.93 -0.89
N HIS A 59 10.76 -3.72 -1.01
CA HIS A 59 10.27 -4.59 0.05
C HIS A 59 11.34 -5.61 0.48
N ASN A 60 11.93 -6.32 -0.48
CA ASN A 60 12.96 -7.33 -0.20
C ASN A 60 14.19 -6.69 0.46
N ALA A 61 14.58 -5.48 0.03
CA ALA A 61 15.69 -4.75 0.64
C ALA A 61 15.46 -4.37 2.12
N LEU A 62 14.22 -4.36 2.61
CA LEU A 62 13.93 -4.12 4.03
C LEU A 62 14.22 -5.34 4.92
N GLY A 63 14.35 -6.54 4.34
CA GLY A 63 14.60 -7.78 5.09
C GLY A 63 13.51 -8.13 6.10
N LEU A 64 12.26 -7.71 5.85
CA LEU A 64 11.12 -7.95 6.77
C LEU A 64 10.48 -9.32 6.60
N THR A 65 10.69 -9.96 5.45
CA THR A 65 10.16 -11.28 5.08
C THR A 65 11.28 -12.08 4.40
N ASP A 66 11.05 -13.37 4.18
CA ASP A 66 11.80 -14.11 3.16
C ASP A 66 11.66 -13.40 1.79
N PRO A 67 12.61 -13.58 0.86
CA PRO A 67 12.56 -12.93 -0.45
C PRO A 67 11.25 -13.23 -1.19
N MET A 68 10.54 -12.17 -1.57
CA MET A 68 9.28 -12.25 -2.30
C MET A 68 9.50 -12.04 -3.81
N PRO A 69 8.58 -12.50 -4.67
CA PRO A 69 8.69 -12.28 -6.12
C PRO A 69 8.75 -10.80 -6.49
N GLU A 70 9.69 -10.43 -7.35
CA GLU A 70 9.92 -9.04 -7.76
C GLU A 70 9.27 -8.69 -9.11
N GLN A 71 8.81 -9.69 -9.87
CA GLN A 71 8.23 -9.51 -11.19
C GLN A 71 6.71 -9.57 -11.15
N THR A 72 6.08 -8.73 -11.96
CA THR A 72 4.64 -8.84 -12.22
C THR A 72 4.31 -10.07 -13.05
N ARG A 73 3.06 -10.50 -12.99
CA ARG A 73 2.52 -11.62 -13.78
C ARG A 73 1.11 -11.32 -14.26
N ASP A 74 0.67 -12.06 -15.26
CA ASP A 74 -0.66 -11.94 -15.83
C ASP A 74 -1.75 -12.35 -14.83
N PHE A 75 -2.83 -11.57 -14.81
CA PHE A 75 -3.99 -11.84 -13.97
C PHE A 75 -4.90 -12.88 -14.62
N PHE A 76 -4.65 -14.16 -14.36
CA PHE A 76 -5.48 -15.27 -14.84
C PHE A 76 -5.76 -15.22 -16.35
N GLY A 77 -4.71 -15.01 -17.16
CA GLY A 77 -4.81 -14.94 -18.62
C GLY A 77 -5.42 -13.65 -19.18
N ARG A 78 -5.71 -12.66 -18.32
CA ARG A 78 -6.14 -11.32 -18.74
C ARG A 78 -4.92 -10.44 -19.01
N PRO A 79 -5.04 -9.45 -19.91
CA PRO A 79 -3.95 -8.52 -20.23
C PRO A 79 -3.76 -7.46 -19.12
N LEU A 80 -3.75 -7.89 -17.86
CA LEU A 80 -3.53 -7.06 -16.67
C LEU A 80 -2.37 -7.66 -15.89
N ARG A 81 -1.33 -6.87 -15.68
CA ARG A 81 -0.16 -7.28 -14.89
C ARG A 81 -0.35 -6.91 -13.42
N VAL A 82 -0.17 -7.88 -12.54
CA VAL A 82 -0.35 -7.72 -11.09
C VAL A 82 0.89 -8.15 -10.32
N MET A 83 1.16 -7.45 -9.22
CA MET A 83 2.24 -7.78 -8.28
C MET A 83 1.74 -8.77 -7.26
N ALA A 84 1.86 -10.07 -7.57
CA ALA A 84 1.46 -11.22 -6.76
C ALA A 84 0.03 -11.15 -6.17
N LEU A 85 -0.82 -12.11 -6.54
CA LEU A 85 -2.23 -12.16 -6.09
C LEU A 85 -2.41 -12.25 -4.57
N HIS A 86 -1.41 -12.75 -3.85
CA HIS A 86 -1.38 -12.98 -2.41
C HIS A 86 0.08 -13.11 -1.95
N GLY A 87 0.30 -13.17 -0.62
CA GLY A 87 1.59 -13.55 -0.04
C GLY A 87 2.38 -12.43 0.62
N PHE A 88 2.45 -11.21 0.06
CA PHE A 88 3.21 -10.12 0.70
C PHE A 88 2.62 -9.73 2.06
N ALA A 89 1.30 -9.52 2.10
CA ALA A 89 0.59 -9.21 3.34
C ALA A 89 0.71 -10.37 4.34
N ASP A 90 0.52 -11.60 3.89
CA ASP A 90 0.63 -12.79 4.74
C ASP A 90 2.03 -12.91 5.32
N ALA A 91 3.09 -12.77 4.51
CA ALA A 91 4.47 -12.85 4.97
C ALA A 91 4.80 -11.77 6.02
N LEU A 92 4.32 -10.53 5.81
CA LEU A 92 4.46 -9.46 6.81
C LEU A 92 3.70 -9.79 8.11
N LEU A 93 2.48 -10.32 8.02
CA LEU A 93 1.69 -10.70 9.19
C LEU A 93 2.35 -11.84 9.98
N HIS A 94 2.94 -12.83 9.31
CA HIS A 94 3.71 -13.91 9.96
C HIS A 94 4.95 -13.39 10.69
N GLY A 95 5.57 -12.31 10.18
CA GLY A 95 6.74 -11.67 10.79
C GLY A 95 6.45 -10.90 12.08
N ILE A 96 5.19 -10.62 12.41
CA ILE A 96 4.82 -9.94 13.66
C ILE A 96 5.14 -10.86 14.82
N GLN A 97 5.87 -10.39 15.83
CA GLN A 97 6.25 -11.18 17.02
C GLN A 97 5.55 -10.73 18.30
N ASP A 98 5.18 -9.45 18.40
CA ASP A 98 4.51 -8.89 19.56
C ASP A 98 3.13 -9.56 19.77
N PRO A 99 2.84 -10.13 20.95
CA PRO A 99 1.59 -10.85 21.21
C PRO A 99 0.33 -9.98 21.07
N VAL A 100 0.40 -8.71 21.48
CA VAL A 100 -0.73 -7.76 21.41
C VAL A 100 -1.01 -7.41 19.96
N VAL A 101 0.04 -7.14 19.18
CA VAL A 101 -0.11 -6.85 17.75
C VAL A 101 -0.59 -8.08 16.98
N ARG A 102 -0.10 -9.29 17.32
CA ARG A 102 -0.60 -10.54 16.75
C ARG A 102 -2.09 -10.73 16.98
N GLN A 103 -2.59 -10.41 18.17
CA GLN A 103 -4.02 -10.52 18.47
C GLN A 103 -4.87 -9.59 17.57
N ILE A 104 -4.37 -8.40 17.24
CA ILE A 104 -5.03 -7.50 16.28
C ILE A 104 -4.99 -8.10 14.87
N ALA A 105 -3.82 -8.62 14.46
CA ALA A 105 -3.57 -9.23 13.16
C ALA A 105 -4.37 -10.51 12.89
N GLN A 106 -4.93 -11.17 13.91
CA GLN A 106 -5.84 -12.31 13.76
C GLN A 106 -7.16 -11.94 13.08
N ARG A 107 -7.55 -10.66 13.12
CA ARG A 107 -8.74 -10.17 12.41
C ARG A 107 -8.39 -10.01 10.93
N ARG A 108 -9.38 -10.24 10.06
CA ARG A 108 -9.22 -10.00 8.62
C ARG A 108 -8.78 -8.53 8.41
N PRO A 109 -7.62 -8.27 7.77
CA PRO A 109 -7.19 -6.91 7.49
C PRO A 109 -8.20 -6.22 6.57
N ILE A 110 -8.62 -5.00 6.94
CA ILE A 110 -9.53 -4.16 6.15
C ILE A 110 -8.87 -2.86 5.65
N GLY A 111 -7.55 -2.71 5.86
CA GLY A 111 -6.82 -1.48 5.55
C GLY A 111 -6.83 -0.46 6.70
N SER A 112 -6.53 0.80 6.37
CA SER A 112 -6.57 1.92 7.33
C SER A 112 -7.99 2.46 7.48
N ILE A 113 -8.31 3.02 8.65
CA ILE A 113 -9.55 3.75 8.87
C ILE A 113 -9.68 4.96 7.91
N ASP A 114 -8.56 5.56 7.51
CA ASP A 114 -8.53 6.67 6.53
C ASP A 114 -9.02 6.26 5.12
N GLN A 115 -9.15 4.96 4.84
CA GLN A 115 -9.78 4.49 3.59
C GLN A 115 -11.31 4.62 3.63
N PHE A 116 -11.89 4.70 4.83
CA PHE A 116 -13.33 4.82 5.05
C PHE A 116 -13.74 6.28 5.29
N SER A 117 -12.91 7.05 6.00
CA SER A 117 -13.16 8.46 6.28
C SER A 117 -11.89 9.17 6.75
N ASP A 118 -11.66 10.39 6.28
CA ASP A 118 -10.62 11.31 6.75
C ASP A 118 -11.14 12.40 7.71
N SER A 119 -12.44 12.38 8.05
CA SER A 119 -13.02 13.27 9.06
C SER A 119 -12.40 13.03 10.43
N THR A 120 -11.68 14.03 10.93
CA THR A 120 -11.08 14.04 12.26
C THR A 120 -12.13 13.80 13.35
N GLU A 121 -13.34 14.32 13.20
CA GLU A 121 -14.44 14.14 14.15
C GLU A 121 -14.81 12.65 14.30
N LEU A 122 -14.79 11.89 13.20
CA LEU A 122 -15.05 10.45 13.24
C LEU A 122 -13.85 9.67 13.82
N LEU A 123 -12.62 10.11 13.54
CA LEU A 123 -11.39 9.43 13.96
C LEU A 123 -11.09 9.63 15.45
N GLU A 124 -11.30 10.85 15.96
CA GLU A 124 -11.06 11.25 17.34
C GLU A 124 -12.30 11.06 18.24
N GLY A 125 -13.51 11.22 17.68
CA GLY A 125 -14.78 11.07 18.39
C GLY A 125 -15.16 9.62 18.65
N THR A 126 -14.48 8.99 19.62
CA THR A 126 -14.64 7.57 19.95
C THR A 126 -16.09 7.16 20.29
N GLU A 127 -16.92 8.11 20.71
CA GLU A 127 -18.35 7.96 20.99
C GLU A 127 -19.16 7.54 19.75
N TRP A 128 -18.73 7.91 18.54
CA TRP A 128 -19.44 7.58 17.30
C TRP A 128 -19.20 6.13 16.84
N ARG A 129 -18.18 5.45 17.37
CA ARG A 129 -17.75 4.12 16.88
C ARG A 129 -18.87 3.09 16.94
N THR A 130 -19.68 3.09 18.01
CA THR A 130 -20.80 2.14 18.16
C THR A 130 -21.90 2.42 17.13
N ALA A 131 -22.24 3.68 16.91
CA ALA A 131 -23.25 4.07 15.92
C ALA A 131 -22.78 3.74 14.49
N VAL A 132 -21.53 4.07 14.17
CA VAL A 132 -20.94 3.80 12.84
C VAL A 132 -20.86 2.30 12.56
N ARG A 133 -20.59 1.48 13.57
CA ARG A 133 -20.58 0.01 13.44
C ARG A 133 -21.92 -0.54 12.93
N ALA A 134 -23.05 0.11 13.24
CA ALA A 134 -24.36 -0.35 12.82
C ALA A 134 -24.57 -0.29 11.30
N PHE A 135 -23.82 0.53 10.56
CA PHE A 135 -23.90 0.57 9.08
C PHE A 135 -23.33 -0.69 8.39
N TYR A 136 -22.60 -1.52 9.13
CA TYR A 136 -21.94 -2.73 8.60
C TYR A 136 -22.61 -4.03 9.09
N GLN A 137 -23.79 -3.94 9.70
CA GLN A 137 -24.63 -5.07 10.13
C GLN A 137 -25.85 -5.19 9.21
#